data_AF-A0A9X8HCY3-F1
#
_entry.id   AF-A0A9X8HCY3-F1
#
_cell.length_a   1.000
_cell.length_b   1.000
_cell.length_c   1.000
_cell.angle_alpha   90.00
_cell.angle_beta   90.00
_cell.angle_gamma   90.00
#
_symmetry.space_group_name_H-M   'P 1'
#
loop_
_entity.id
_entity.type
_entity.pdbx_description
1 polymer ?
#
loop_
_entity_poly.entity_id
_entity_poly.type
_entity_poly.pdbx_seq_one_letter_code
_entity_poly.pdbx_strand_id
1 'polypeptide(L)'
;MDVEQRWRHNVRKKAYRPTPLTQSEFLAQPRPSGPFYALNELYQAASFAHSTLSSSSVRFDFPTPSRYEMEQAATALCALPYQVVTKSNENSAQPPATVSATTSPSEQLRWKCLHLCYSAVLLKQLGLTDDERRILFVESVHGRPVHWVLGAHLKMEAERRAVYDAALGEYLSSQVELGLPVGYHLALLVLAFAVLALYQMVHRASGRGGTHAMEFVHDATQ
;
A
#
# COMPACT_ATOMS: atom_id res chain seq x y z
N MET A 1 -14.72 -1.93 -33.48
CA MET A 1 -13.43 -1.78 -32.78
C MET A 1 -13.17 -3.11 -32.10
N ASP A 2 -12.12 -3.80 -32.53
CA ASP A 2 -11.76 -5.16 -32.09
C ASP A 2 -11.46 -5.20 -30.58
N VAL A 3 -11.79 -6.31 -29.92
CA VAL A 3 -11.63 -6.51 -28.47
C VAL A 3 -10.15 -6.38 -28.09
N GLU A 4 -9.26 -6.87 -28.97
CA GLU A 4 -7.82 -6.78 -28.79
C GLU A 4 -7.33 -5.32 -28.86
N GLN A 5 -7.87 -4.53 -29.78
CA GLN A 5 -7.57 -3.10 -29.88
C GLN A 5 -8.10 -2.31 -28.68
N ARG A 6 -9.28 -2.67 -28.16
CA ARG A 6 -9.85 -2.08 -26.95
C ARG A 6 -9.01 -2.42 -25.71
N TRP A 7 -8.47 -3.64 -25.63
CA TRP A 7 -7.57 -4.06 -24.56
C TRP A 7 -6.24 -3.31 -24.62
N ARG A 8 -5.59 -3.25 -25.79
CA ARG A 8 -4.35 -2.49 -26.01
C ARG A 8 -4.53 -0.99 -25.71
N HIS A 9 -5.68 -0.41 -26.04
CA HIS A 9 -6.00 0.98 -25.73
C HIS A 9 -6.17 1.22 -24.22
N ASN A 10 -6.83 0.29 -23.51
CA ASN A 10 -7.02 0.38 -22.05
C ASN A 10 -5.73 0.11 -21.27
N VAL A 11 -4.89 -0.83 -21.72
CA VAL A 11 -3.56 -1.07 -21.13
C VAL A 11 -2.67 0.15 -21.30
N ARG A 12 -2.69 0.83 -22.44
CA ARG A 12 -1.94 2.10 -22.62
C ARG A 12 -2.44 3.24 -21.74
N LYS A 13 -3.71 3.25 -21.34
CA LYS A 13 -4.27 4.22 -20.38
C LYS A 13 -3.97 3.85 -18.92
N LYS A 14 -3.86 2.55 -18.60
CA LYS A 14 -3.56 2.04 -17.25
C LYS A 14 -2.07 1.85 -16.98
N ALA A 15 -1.24 1.77 -18.02
CA ALA A 15 0.20 1.88 -17.92
C ALA A 15 0.49 3.31 -17.45
N TYR A 16 0.76 3.42 -16.15
CA TYR A 16 1.33 4.58 -15.49
C TYR A 16 2.39 5.16 -16.43
N ARG A 17 2.10 6.31 -17.06
CA ARG A 17 3.08 6.95 -17.95
C ARG A 17 4.32 7.23 -17.09
N PRO A 18 5.49 6.64 -17.39
CA PRO A 18 6.74 7.18 -16.92
C PRO A 18 7.07 8.37 -17.83
N THR A 19 6.18 9.37 -17.91
CA THR A 19 6.60 10.65 -18.44
C THR A 19 7.63 11.17 -17.46
N PRO A 20 8.89 11.43 -17.86
CA PRO A 20 9.84 12.07 -16.97
C PRO A 20 9.19 13.37 -16.52
N LEU A 21 9.08 13.54 -15.19
CA LEU A 21 8.51 14.73 -14.58
C LEU A 21 9.21 15.94 -15.20
N THR A 22 8.44 16.79 -15.86
CA THR A 22 9.00 17.99 -16.49
C THR A 22 9.26 19.02 -15.39
N GLN A 23 10.37 19.77 -15.48
CA GLN A 23 10.78 20.72 -14.44
C GLN A 23 9.70 21.78 -14.11
N SER A 24 8.78 22.05 -15.04
CA SER A 24 7.62 22.93 -14.86
C SER A 24 6.53 22.36 -13.95
N GLU A 25 6.45 21.03 -13.76
CA GLU A 25 5.51 20.38 -12.83
C GLU A 25 5.97 20.47 -11.36
N PHE A 26 7.22 20.90 -11.11
CA PHE A 26 7.77 21.12 -9.77
C PHE A 26 7.38 22.48 -9.14
N LEU A 27 6.63 23.33 -9.84
CA LEU A 27 6.53 24.76 -9.49
C LEU A 27 5.35 25.18 -8.58
N ALA A 28 4.57 24.27 -8.01
CA ALA A 28 3.69 24.65 -6.90
C ALA A 28 3.42 23.45 -6.00
N GLN A 29 3.89 23.53 -4.75
CA GLN A 29 3.41 22.63 -3.72
C GLN A 29 1.90 22.86 -3.56
N PRO A 30 1.04 21.84 -3.79
CA PRO A 30 -0.39 21.99 -3.58
C PRO A 30 -0.64 22.30 -2.10
N ARG A 31 -1.68 23.09 -1.82
CA ARG A 31 -2.08 23.33 -0.43
C ARG A 31 -2.35 21.98 0.23
N PRO A 32 -1.71 21.67 1.36
CA PRO A 32 -1.96 20.39 2.01
C PRO A 32 -3.42 20.34 2.48
N SER A 33 -4.06 19.20 2.29
CA SER A 33 -5.44 18.95 2.68
C SER A 33 -5.56 17.59 3.36
N GLY A 34 -6.31 17.52 4.47
CA GLY A 34 -6.51 16.29 5.25
C GLY A 34 -5.51 16.10 6.39
N PRO A 35 -5.64 15.01 7.16
CA PRO A 35 -4.72 14.69 8.25
C PRO A 35 -3.40 14.13 7.71
N PHE A 36 -2.29 14.42 8.40
CA PHE A 36 -0.95 13.96 8.04
C PHE A 36 -0.26 13.29 9.22
N TYR A 37 0.61 12.33 8.94
CA TYR A 37 1.50 11.75 9.94
C TYR A 37 2.90 12.38 9.83
N ALA A 38 3.41 12.89 10.94
CA ALA A 38 4.80 13.30 11.08
C ALA A 38 5.59 12.15 11.74
N LEU A 39 6.64 11.70 11.07
CA LEU A 39 7.36 10.47 11.39
C LEU A 39 8.84 10.76 11.67
N ASN A 40 9.55 9.76 12.20
CA ASN A 40 11.00 9.77 12.39
C ASN A 40 11.49 11.01 13.15
N GLU A 41 12.39 11.80 12.57
CA GLU A 41 12.99 12.99 13.18
C GLU A 41 11.96 14.03 13.66
N LEU A 42 10.85 14.19 12.93
CA LEU A 42 9.79 15.10 13.35
C LEU A 42 9.12 14.61 14.64
N TYR A 43 8.81 13.31 14.70
CA TYR A 43 8.28 12.67 15.91
C TYR A 43 9.29 12.75 17.07
N GLN A 44 10.56 12.42 16.82
CA GLN A 44 11.60 12.43 17.86
C GLN A 44 11.85 13.83 18.42
N ALA A 45 11.80 14.87 17.59
CA ALA A 45 11.94 16.24 18.06
C ALA A 45 10.74 16.66 18.92
N ALA A 46 9.51 16.35 18.49
CA ALA A 46 8.30 16.70 19.21
C ALA A 46 8.14 15.90 20.52
N SER A 47 8.43 14.60 20.52
CA SER A 47 8.35 13.76 21.71
C SER A 47 9.40 14.15 22.75
N PHE A 48 10.61 14.50 22.31
CA PHE A 48 11.65 15.04 23.17
C PHE A 48 11.24 16.39 23.79
N ALA A 49 10.68 17.29 22.99
CA ALA A 49 10.17 18.56 23.50
C ALA A 49 9.10 18.34 24.57
N HIS A 50 8.17 17.42 24.32
CA HIS A 50 7.12 17.06 25.27
C HIS A 50 7.69 16.52 26.59
N SER A 51 8.67 15.60 26.53
CA SER A 51 9.24 15.03 27.75
C SER A 51 10.05 16.05 28.54
N THR A 52 10.89 16.85 27.89
CA THR A 52 11.73 17.87 28.54
C THR A 52 10.93 19.05 29.09
N LEU A 53 9.87 19.47 28.40
CA LEU A 53 9.05 20.64 28.78
C LEU A 53 7.80 20.28 29.58
N SER A 54 7.59 18.99 29.92
CA SER A 54 6.44 18.51 30.69
C SER A 54 6.25 19.22 32.04
N SER A 55 7.34 19.68 32.66
CA SER A 55 7.35 20.42 33.94
C SER A 55 7.41 21.94 33.77
N SER A 56 7.46 22.43 32.54
CA SER A 56 7.52 23.86 32.23
C SER A 56 6.13 24.50 32.18
N SER A 57 6.07 25.83 32.16
CA SER A 57 4.82 26.58 31.95
C SER A 57 4.35 26.62 30.49
N VAL A 58 5.13 26.04 29.55
CA VAL A 58 4.82 26.08 28.12
C VAL A 58 3.79 25.01 27.79
N ARG A 59 2.70 25.42 27.16
CA ARG A 59 1.67 24.51 26.68
C ARG A 59 2.15 23.81 25.41
N PHE A 60 2.30 22.49 25.46
CA PHE A 60 2.69 21.67 24.32
C PHE A 60 1.83 20.42 24.24
N ASP A 61 0.82 20.44 23.36
CA ASP A 61 -0.25 19.44 23.30
C ASP A 61 0.13 18.24 22.41
N PHE A 62 0.98 17.37 22.92
CA PHE A 62 1.42 16.15 22.23
C PHE A 62 0.33 15.06 22.28
N PRO A 63 0.03 14.33 21.19
CA PRO A 63 0.79 14.14 19.94
C PRO A 63 0.41 15.05 18.75
N THR A 64 -0.45 16.05 18.95
CA THR A 64 -0.91 16.96 17.90
C THR A 64 -0.63 18.44 18.25
N PRO A 65 0.63 18.82 18.51
CA PRO A 65 0.94 20.20 18.83
C PRO A 65 0.65 21.09 17.63
N SER A 66 0.15 22.31 17.89
CA SER A 66 0.03 23.30 16.81
C SER A 66 1.39 23.84 16.40
N ARG A 67 1.49 24.42 15.20
CA ARG A 67 2.72 25.05 14.72
C ARG A 67 3.22 26.12 15.71
N TYR A 68 2.30 26.91 16.26
CA TYR A 68 2.60 27.93 17.27
C TYR A 68 3.13 27.34 18.58
N GLU A 69 2.53 26.26 19.07
CA GLU A 69 3.02 25.55 20.26
C GLU A 69 4.42 24.98 20.04
N MET A 70 4.72 24.49 18.83
CA MET A 70 6.08 24.05 18.50
C MET A 70 7.09 25.20 18.49
N GLU A 71 6.72 26.39 17.99
CA GLU A 71 7.61 27.57 18.05
C GLU A 71 7.88 27.98 19.51
N GLN A 72 6.85 28.03 20.35
CA GLN A 72 7.01 28.33 21.77
C GLN A 72 7.88 27.29 22.47
N ALA A 73 7.61 26.01 22.25
CA ALA A 73 8.41 24.91 22.79
C ALA A 73 9.87 24.99 22.31
N ALA A 74 10.11 25.35 21.06
CA ALA A 74 11.46 25.56 20.53
C ALA A 74 12.17 26.70 21.25
N THR A 75 11.52 27.86 21.44
CA THR A 75 12.13 28.98 22.17
C THR A 75 12.47 28.61 23.61
N ALA A 76 11.59 27.88 24.30
CA ALA A 76 11.83 27.43 25.66
C ALA A 76 12.95 26.38 25.73
N LEU A 77 12.93 25.39 24.84
CA LEU A 77 13.94 24.33 24.77
C LEU A 77 15.34 24.89 24.48
N CYS A 78 15.44 25.85 23.55
CA CYS A 78 16.70 26.49 23.19
C CYS A 78 17.23 27.45 24.27
N ALA A 79 16.38 27.92 25.19
CA ALA A 79 16.78 28.71 26.34
C ALA A 79 17.29 27.87 27.52
N LEU A 80 17.10 26.54 27.49
CA LEU A 80 17.56 25.67 28.57
C LEU A 80 19.08 25.46 28.56
N PRO A 81 19.71 25.40 29.74
CA PRO A 81 21.12 25.04 29.82
C PRO A 81 21.33 23.55 29.49
N TYR A 82 22.44 23.25 28.82
CA TYR A 82 22.76 21.89 28.34
C TYR A 82 22.68 20.81 29.43
N GLN A 83 23.05 21.12 30.68
CA GLN A 83 23.01 20.19 31.81
C GLN A 83 21.59 19.73 32.20
N VAL A 84 20.58 20.56 31.94
CA VAL A 84 19.17 20.20 32.21
C VAL A 84 18.66 19.28 31.09
N VAL A 85 19.06 19.57 29.86
CA VAL A 85 18.72 18.78 28.67
C VAL A 85 19.28 17.36 28.77
N THR A 86 20.53 17.19 29.24
CA THR A 86 21.15 15.87 29.42
C THR A 86 20.40 15.01 30.44
N LYS A 87 20.01 15.59 31.59
CA LYS A 87 19.22 14.88 32.61
C LYS A 87 17.86 14.44 32.11
N SER A 88 17.20 15.28 31.28
CA SER A 88 15.92 14.91 30.69
C SER A 88 16.02 13.75 29.71
N ASN A 89 17.14 13.63 28.99
CA ASN A 89 17.39 12.52 28.06
C ASN A 89 17.64 11.20 28.79
N GLU A 90 18.33 11.22 29.93
CA GLU A 90 18.55 10.03 30.77
C GLU A 90 17.22 9.48 31.34
N ASN A 91 16.28 10.37 31.66
CA ASN A 91 14.97 10.00 32.18
C ASN A 91 13.95 9.62 31.09
N SER A 92 14.24 9.95 29.83
CA SER A 92 13.38 9.61 28.70
C SER A 92 13.66 8.17 28.28
N ALA A 93 13.01 7.22 28.95
CA ALA A 93 13.22 5.76 28.87
C ALA A 93 12.87 5.10 27.52
N GLN A 94 12.88 5.83 26.41
CA GLN A 94 12.57 5.31 25.09
C GLN A 94 13.86 5.29 24.26
N PRO A 95 14.58 4.15 24.16
CA PRO A 95 15.64 4.02 23.17
C PRO A 95 15.03 4.23 21.78
N PRO A 96 15.61 5.06 20.90
CA PRO A 96 15.09 5.23 19.56
C PRO A 96 15.22 3.89 18.83
N ALA A 97 14.09 3.27 18.47
CA ALA A 97 14.08 1.95 17.85
C ALA A 97 14.76 1.90 16.46
N THR A 98 15.23 3.02 15.92
CA THR A 98 15.74 3.12 14.56
C THR A 98 16.91 4.10 14.34
N VAL A 99 17.46 4.76 15.36
CA VAL A 99 18.58 5.69 15.12
C VAL A 99 19.89 4.92 15.08
N SER A 100 20.53 4.96 13.91
CA SER A 100 21.81 4.34 13.61
C SER A 100 22.82 4.46 14.76
N ALA A 101 23.42 3.33 15.13
CA ALA A 101 24.43 3.15 16.17
C ALA A 101 25.78 3.89 15.91
N THR A 102 25.78 4.95 15.11
CA THR A 102 26.97 5.66 14.63
C THR A 102 27.14 7.06 15.20
N THR A 103 26.14 7.62 15.89
CA THR A 103 26.25 8.93 16.54
C THR A 103 26.24 8.78 18.04
N SER A 104 27.18 9.45 18.70
CA SER A 104 27.23 9.44 20.16
C SER A 104 25.94 10.09 20.71
N PRO A 105 25.38 9.60 21.83
CA PRO A 105 24.14 10.15 22.39
C PRO A 105 24.26 11.64 22.75
N SER A 106 25.48 12.11 23.02
CA SER A 106 25.78 13.52 23.25
C SER A 106 25.71 14.37 21.97
N GLU A 107 26.07 13.83 20.80
CA GLU A 107 25.95 14.53 19.52
C GLU A 107 24.49 14.68 19.09
N GLN A 108 23.67 13.64 19.27
CA GLN A 108 22.24 13.71 18.96
C GLN A 108 21.53 14.78 19.81
N LEU A 109 21.97 14.97 21.05
CA LEU A 109 21.37 15.92 21.98
C LEU A 109 21.60 17.38 21.57
N ARG A 110 22.77 17.69 20.99
CA ARG A 110 23.15 19.04 20.55
C ARG A 110 22.20 19.59 19.49
N TRP A 111 21.61 18.72 18.68
CA TRP A 111 20.76 19.10 17.56
C TRP A 111 19.27 19.17 17.91
N LYS A 112 18.85 18.77 19.12
CA LYS A 112 17.40 18.67 19.45
C LYS A 112 16.66 20.01 19.39
N CYS A 113 17.26 21.09 19.89
CA CYS A 113 16.72 22.45 19.74
C CYS A 113 16.63 22.83 18.26
N LEU A 114 17.67 22.57 17.46
CA LEU A 114 17.68 22.86 16.03
C LEU A 114 16.60 22.06 15.28
N HIS A 115 16.43 20.78 15.57
CA HIS A 115 15.42 19.93 14.92
C HIS A 115 13.99 20.43 15.19
N LEU A 116 13.70 20.90 16.40
CA LEU A 116 12.39 21.44 16.74
C LEU A 116 12.15 22.83 16.10
N CYS A 117 13.17 23.70 16.08
CA CYS A 117 13.09 24.95 15.33
C CYS A 117 12.86 24.70 13.84
N TYR A 118 13.61 23.74 13.28
CA TYR A 118 13.51 23.38 11.87
C TYR A 118 12.14 22.80 11.53
N SER A 119 11.58 21.93 12.39
CA SER A 119 10.24 21.38 12.16
C SER A 119 9.18 22.49 12.14
N ALA A 120 9.24 23.46 13.07
CA ALA A 120 8.28 24.57 13.10
C ALA A 120 8.35 25.45 11.84
N VAL A 121 9.56 25.78 11.38
CA VAL A 121 9.77 26.55 10.15
C VAL A 121 9.36 25.74 8.92
N LEU A 122 9.67 24.44 8.87
CA LEU A 122 9.29 23.56 7.77
C LEU A 122 7.77 23.50 7.62
N LEU A 123 7.02 23.31 8.72
CA LEU A 123 5.56 23.29 8.67
C LEU A 123 4.98 24.59 8.13
N LYS A 124 5.59 25.74 8.48
CA LYS A 124 5.21 27.04 7.92
C LYS A 124 5.44 27.10 6.40
N GLN A 125 6.58 26.61 5.92
CA GLN A 125 6.90 26.57 4.48
C GLN A 125 5.98 25.62 3.71
N LEU A 126 5.51 24.54 4.35
CA LEU A 126 4.50 23.64 3.78
C LEU A 126 3.09 24.26 3.77
N GLY A 127 2.92 25.50 4.27
CA GLY A 127 1.66 26.23 4.24
C GLY A 127 0.68 25.88 5.35
N LEU A 128 1.16 25.36 6.49
CA LEU A 128 0.32 25.19 7.68
C LEU A 128 0.13 26.51 8.42
N THR A 129 -1.08 26.72 8.92
CA THR A 129 -1.40 27.86 9.79
C THR A 129 -1.00 27.61 11.25
N ASP A 130 -0.92 28.67 12.04
CA ASP A 130 -0.42 28.66 13.43
C ASP A 130 -1.20 27.73 14.36
N ASP A 131 -2.53 27.71 14.21
CA ASP A 131 -3.44 26.93 15.04
C ASP A 131 -3.76 25.54 14.46
N GLU A 132 -3.15 25.17 13.33
CA GLU A 132 -3.52 23.94 12.63
C GLU A 132 -2.98 22.69 13.36
N ARG A 133 -3.89 21.75 13.66
CA ARG A 133 -3.60 20.51 14.43
C ARG A 133 -3.83 19.22 13.64
N ARG A 134 -3.79 19.29 12.31
CA ARG A 134 -4.02 18.14 11.42
C ARG A 134 -2.85 17.15 11.35
N ILE A 135 -1.70 17.50 11.92
CA ILE A 135 -0.50 16.67 11.91
C ILE A 135 -0.45 15.86 13.20
N LEU A 136 -0.38 14.55 13.06
CA LEU A 136 -0.20 13.61 14.16
C LEU A 136 1.24 13.10 14.17
N PHE A 137 1.97 13.36 15.25
CA PHE A 137 3.34 12.91 15.42
C PHE A 137 3.34 11.48 15.95
N VAL A 138 3.86 10.53 15.16
CA VAL A 138 3.75 9.09 15.45
C VAL A 138 5.06 8.36 15.16
N GLU A 139 5.42 7.42 16.02
CA GLU A 139 6.53 6.48 15.81
C GLU A 139 6.11 5.26 14.99
N SER A 140 4.98 4.65 15.37
CA SER A 140 4.48 3.42 14.80
C SER A 140 2.96 3.43 14.70
N VAL A 141 2.45 2.78 13.66
CA VAL A 141 1.02 2.56 13.45
C VAL A 141 0.76 1.06 13.57
N HIS A 142 -0.16 0.67 14.46
CA HIS A 142 -0.43 -0.74 14.79
C HIS A 142 0.83 -1.54 15.18
N GLY A 143 1.72 -0.91 15.95
CA GLY A 143 2.97 -1.55 16.42
C GLY A 143 4.01 -1.78 15.31
N ARG A 144 3.81 -1.21 14.11
CA ARG A 144 4.78 -1.27 13.02
C ARG A 144 5.35 0.13 12.75
N PRO A 145 6.69 0.27 12.59
CA PRO A 145 7.28 1.55 12.23
C PRO A 145 6.70 2.00 10.88
N VAL A 146 6.46 3.31 10.74
CA VAL A 146 5.98 3.86 9.46
C VAL A 146 7.18 4.35 8.67
N HIS A 147 7.53 3.63 7.61
CA HIS A 147 8.66 3.96 6.75
C HIS A 147 8.40 3.52 5.30
N TRP A 148 9.05 4.18 4.36
CA TRP A 148 8.85 3.98 2.92
C TRP A 148 9.20 2.55 2.44
N VAL A 149 10.06 1.85 3.17
CA VAL A 149 10.57 0.52 2.77
C VAL A 149 9.45 -0.51 2.70
N LEU A 150 8.47 -0.46 3.61
CA LEU A 150 7.32 -1.38 3.54
C LEU A 150 6.52 -1.17 2.25
N GLY A 151 6.26 0.09 1.87
CA GLY A 151 5.58 0.41 0.61
C GLY A 151 6.38 -0.03 -0.62
N ALA A 152 7.70 0.19 -0.60
CA ALA A 152 8.59 -0.25 -1.66
C ALA A 152 8.60 -1.78 -1.81
N HIS A 153 8.67 -2.50 -0.69
CA HIS A 153 8.62 -3.96 -0.67
C HIS A 153 7.30 -4.50 -1.24
N LEU A 154 6.16 -3.96 -0.79
CA LEU A 154 4.84 -4.34 -1.30
C LEU A 154 4.71 -4.07 -2.81
N LYS A 155 5.27 -2.97 -3.29
CA LYS A 155 5.31 -2.67 -4.73
C LYS A 155 6.13 -3.69 -5.50
N MET A 156 7.34 -4.03 -5.03
CA MET A 156 8.19 -5.03 -5.66
C MET A 156 7.53 -6.42 -5.68
N GLU A 157 6.84 -6.80 -4.61
CA GLU A 157 6.07 -8.05 -4.58
C GLU A 157 4.92 -8.04 -5.59
N ALA A 158 4.19 -6.94 -5.69
CA ALA A 158 3.09 -6.80 -6.63
C ALA A 158 3.59 -6.89 -8.09
N GLU A 159 4.70 -6.23 -8.41
CA GLU A 159 5.34 -6.32 -9.73
C GLU A 159 5.82 -7.74 -10.03
N ARG A 160 6.46 -8.42 -9.06
CA ARG A 160 6.89 -9.81 -9.22
C ARG A 160 5.72 -10.76 -9.47
N ARG A 161 4.62 -10.61 -8.73
CA ARG A 161 3.39 -11.41 -8.93
C ARG A 161 2.79 -11.17 -10.32
N ALA A 162 2.74 -9.92 -10.77
CA ALA A 162 2.24 -9.59 -12.10
C ALA A 162 3.06 -10.24 -13.24
N VAL A 163 4.40 -10.27 -13.12
CA VAL A 163 5.27 -10.95 -14.10
C VAL A 163 5.04 -12.46 -14.06
N TYR A 164 4.93 -13.05 -12.87
CA TYR A 164 4.66 -14.48 -12.72
C TYR A 164 3.31 -14.88 -13.35
N ASP A 165 2.25 -14.12 -13.08
CA ASP A 165 0.91 -14.38 -13.62
C ASP A 165 0.89 -14.24 -15.15
N ALA A 166 1.62 -13.26 -15.70
CA ALA A 166 1.76 -13.11 -17.15
C ALA A 166 2.50 -14.30 -17.79
N ALA A 167 3.62 -14.73 -17.19
CA ALA A 167 4.37 -15.90 -17.67
C ALA A 167 3.55 -17.20 -17.56
N LEU A 168 2.76 -17.36 -16.50
CA LEU A 168 1.85 -18.50 -16.35
C LEU A 168 0.75 -18.46 -17.42
N GLY A 169 0.20 -17.28 -17.70
CA GLY A 169 -0.78 -17.09 -18.78
C GLY A 169 -0.22 -17.46 -20.15
N GLU A 170 0.99 -16.99 -20.47
CA GLU A 170 1.69 -17.36 -21.70
C GLU A 170 1.94 -18.87 -21.78
N TYR A 171 2.43 -19.47 -20.69
CA TYR A 171 2.66 -20.91 -20.62
C TYR A 171 1.35 -21.70 -20.87
N LEU A 172 0.28 -21.37 -20.15
CA LEU A 172 -1.02 -22.02 -20.31
C LEU A 172 -1.58 -21.82 -21.73
N SER A 173 -1.43 -20.64 -22.32
CA SER A 173 -1.86 -20.39 -23.71
C SER A 173 -1.06 -21.23 -24.70
N SER A 174 0.26 -21.35 -24.54
CA SER A 174 1.11 -22.17 -25.41
C SER A 174 0.77 -23.66 -25.29
N GLN A 175 0.39 -24.13 -24.11
CA GLN A 175 -0.06 -25.51 -23.90
C GLN A 175 -1.41 -25.78 -24.56
N VAL A 176 -2.30 -24.79 -24.61
CA VAL A 176 -3.58 -24.89 -25.37
C VAL A 176 -3.32 -24.90 -26.87
N GLU A 177 -2.43 -24.05 -27.38
CA GLU A 177 -2.09 -23.97 -28.81
C GLU A 177 -1.35 -25.21 -29.32
N LEU A 178 -0.45 -25.77 -28.50
CA LEU A 178 0.22 -27.05 -28.78
C LEU A 178 -0.75 -28.23 -28.68
N GLY A 179 -2.01 -27.99 -28.29
CA GLY A 179 -3.04 -28.98 -28.05
C GLY A 179 -2.62 -29.84 -26.87
N LEU A 180 -3.09 -29.51 -25.66
CA LEU A 180 -2.83 -30.36 -24.49
C LEU A 180 -3.07 -31.83 -24.88
N PRO A 181 -2.09 -32.74 -24.77
CA PRO A 181 -2.34 -34.17 -24.94
C PRO A 181 -3.44 -34.62 -23.97
N VAL A 182 -3.58 -33.92 -22.84
CA VAL A 182 -4.66 -34.08 -21.86
C VAL A 182 -6.04 -33.72 -22.44
N GLY A 183 -6.17 -32.71 -23.31
CA GLY A 183 -7.43 -32.32 -23.94
C GLY A 183 -7.92 -33.36 -24.95
N TYR A 184 -7.01 -33.89 -25.78
CA TYR A 184 -7.33 -34.98 -26.71
C TYR A 184 -7.71 -36.27 -25.95
N HIS A 185 -6.93 -36.66 -24.94
CA HIS A 185 -7.23 -37.85 -24.13
C HIS A 185 -8.49 -37.70 -23.28
N LEU A 186 -8.77 -36.52 -22.70
CA LEU A 186 -10.02 -36.25 -21.99
C LEU A 186 -11.22 -36.22 -22.94
N ALA A 187 -11.09 -35.61 -24.12
CA ALA A 187 -12.14 -35.63 -25.13
C ALA A 187 -12.45 -37.06 -25.59
N LEU A 188 -11.43 -37.89 -25.81
CA LEU A 188 -11.60 -39.31 -26.10
C LEU A 188 -12.26 -40.09 -24.95
N LEU A 189 -11.88 -39.83 -23.71
CA LEU A 189 -12.52 -40.45 -22.54
C LEU A 189 -13.99 -40.04 -22.43
N VAL A 190 -14.31 -38.75 -22.56
CA VAL A 190 -15.69 -38.25 -22.55
C VAL A 190 -16.51 -38.87 -23.68
N LEU A 191 -15.94 -38.98 -24.88
CA LEU A 191 -16.60 -39.62 -26.02
C LEU A 191 -16.82 -41.12 -25.77
N ALA A 192 -15.84 -41.83 -25.22
CA ALA A 192 -15.97 -43.24 -24.86
C ALA A 192 -17.06 -43.47 -23.79
N PHE A 193 -17.12 -42.63 -22.76
CA PHE A 193 -18.18 -42.67 -21.75
C PHE A 193 -19.55 -42.33 -22.32
N ALA A 194 -19.64 -41.35 -23.23
CA ALA A 194 -20.90 -41.01 -23.91
C ALA A 194 -21.41 -42.15 -24.79
N VAL A 195 -20.52 -42.83 -25.54
CA VAL A 195 -20.87 -43.99 -26.36
C VAL A 195 -21.31 -45.17 -25.49
N LEU A 196 -20.61 -45.43 -24.37
CA LEU A 196 -21.02 -46.45 -23.40
C LEU A 196 -22.39 -46.15 -22.77
N ALA A 197 -22.64 -44.90 -22.40
CA ALA A 197 -23.93 -44.48 -21.86
C ALA A 197 -25.05 -44.63 -22.89
N LEU A 198 -24.80 -44.26 -24.15
CA LEU A 198 -25.75 -44.43 -25.25
C LEU A 198 -26.04 -45.92 -25.50
N TYR A 199 -25.00 -46.76 -25.53
CA TYR A 199 -25.14 -48.20 -25.67
C TYR A 199 -25.97 -48.79 -24.53
N GLN A 200 -25.71 -48.42 -23.28
CA GLN A 200 -26.50 -48.89 -22.14
C GLN A 200 -27.95 -48.39 -22.18
N MET A 201 -28.20 -47.16 -22.63
CA MET A 201 -29.58 -46.65 -22.76
C MET A 201 -30.33 -47.37 -23.89
N VAL A 202 -29.71 -47.60 -25.04
CA VAL A 202 -30.31 -48.35 -26.16
C VAL A 202 -30.55 -49.82 -25.78
N HIS A 203 -29.61 -50.48 -25.09
CA HIS A 203 -29.79 -51.86 -24.65
C HIS A 203 -30.81 -52.01 -23.51
N ARG A 204 -30.90 -51.04 -22.59
CA ARG A 204 -31.98 -51.01 -21.60
C ARG A 204 -33.34 -50.77 -22.24
N ALA A 205 -33.40 -49.95 -23.29
CA ALA A 205 -34.63 -49.73 -24.06
C ALA A 205 -35.03 -50.93 -24.95
N SER A 206 -34.07 -51.78 -25.37
CA SER A 206 -34.38 -52.99 -26.16
C SER A 206 -34.72 -54.21 -25.30
N GLY A 207 -34.24 -54.28 -24.05
CA GLY A 207 -34.52 -55.39 -23.13
C GLY A 207 -35.86 -55.31 -22.36
N ARG A 208 -36.54 -54.16 -22.40
CA ARG A 208 -37.91 -53.98 -21.90
C ARG A 208 -38.65 -53.15 -22.94
N GLY A 209 -39.56 -53.79 -23.68
CA GLY A 209 -40.21 -53.25 -24.87
C GLY A 209 -40.61 -51.78 -24.75
N GLY A 210 -40.15 -50.98 -25.70
CA GLY A 210 -40.52 -49.57 -25.81
C GLY A 210 -39.49 -48.73 -26.55
N THR A 211 -39.29 -48.97 -27.85
CA THR A 211 -38.89 -47.88 -28.74
C THR A 211 -40.06 -46.91 -28.79
N HIS A 212 -40.05 -45.87 -27.96
CA HIS A 212 -40.71 -44.64 -28.34
C HIS A 212 -39.83 -43.99 -29.41
N ALA A 213 -39.92 -44.54 -30.63
CA ALA A 213 -39.77 -43.70 -31.81
C ALA A 213 -40.74 -42.53 -31.58
N MET A 214 -40.23 -41.29 -31.68
CA MET A 214 -41.10 -40.13 -31.77
C MET A 214 -41.96 -40.33 -33.01
N GLU A 215 -43.18 -40.82 -32.81
CA GLU A 215 -44.18 -40.89 -33.85
C GLU A 215 -44.65 -39.45 -34.07
N PHE A 216 -44.19 -38.84 -35.15
CA PHE A 216 -44.72 -37.57 -35.61
C PHE A 216 -46.14 -37.83 -36.10
N VAL A 217 -47.11 -37.57 -35.23
CA VAL A 217 -48.53 -37.51 -35.63
C VAL A 217 -48.66 -36.33 -36.59
N HIS A 218 -48.90 -36.62 -37.88
CA HIS A 218 -49.39 -35.62 -38.82
C HIS A 218 -50.87 -35.40 -38.56
N ASP A 219 -51.22 -34.23 -38.04
CA ASP A 219 -52.60 -33.76 -38.01
C ASP A 219 -53.07 -33.54 -39.47
N ALA A 220 -53.79 -34.53 -40.00
CA ALA A 220 -54.66 -34.35 -41.15
C ALA A 220 -56.09 -34.28 -40.63
N THR A 221 -56.57 -33.06 -40.38
CA THR A 221 -58.01 -32.79 -40.36
C THR A 221 -58.31 -31.74 -41.43
N GLN A 222 -59.08 -32.22 -42.40
CA GLN A 222 -59.80 -31.48 -43.42
C GLN A 222 -61.24 -31.30 -42.93
#